data_AF-A0A3G9GXN1-F1
#
_entry.id   AF-A0A3G9GXN1-F1
#
_cell.length_a   1.000
_cell.length_b   1.000
_cell.length_c   1.000
_cell.angle_alpha   90.00
_cell.angle_beta   90.00
_cell.angle_gamma   90.00
#
_symmetry.space_group_name_H-M   'P 1'
#
loop_
_entity.id
_entity.type
_entity.pdbx_description
1 polymer ?
#
loop_
_entity_poly.entity_id
_entity_poly.type
_entity_poly.pdbx_seq_one_letter_code
_entity_poly.pdbx_strand_id
1 'polypeptide(L)'
;MARIIKPETKEKLQWLIKKGNPLKYLDVSSITDMSLLFFYDRSIDWDDPDNDISGWNVTNVTDMTMMFTETGFNQDISGWDVSKVESMCLMFAYTPFNQDISSWNVSNVTNMNGIFAVTPFNRDISSWNVSKVTDMSLMFKSSSFVKQTDILCWDINPQCNMETFCEIIGITSYGDWASLAEKLHIDHLRQIWQNGGDKSKYEIMLFIRKHKKAFLVRNREIMHTIADMKKQKDAG
;
A
#
# COMPACT_ATOMS: atom_id res chain seq x y z
N MET A 1 31.85 0.90 23.14
CA MET A 1 30.48 0.46 22.81
C MET A 1 29.62 1.70 22.75
N ALA A 2 28.93 1.95 21.64
CA ALA A 2 27.95 3.03 21.58
C ALA A 2 26.78 2.69 22.51
N ARG A 3 26.27 3.69 23.24
CA ARG A 3 25.20 3.51 24.23
C ARG A 3 23.86 3.52 23.49
N ILE A 4 23.06 2.45 23.67
CA ILE A 4 21.66 2.44 23.23
C ILE A 4 20.90 3.54 23.99
N ILE A 5 20.17 4.38 23.27
CA ILE A 5 19.34 5.46 23.83
C ILE A 5 17.88 5.07 23.62
N LYS A 6 17.10 5.02 24.70
CA LYS A 6 15.69 4.68 24.66
C LYS A 6 14.84 5.94 24.89
N PRO A 7 14.31 6.59 23.83
CA PRO A 7 13.32 7.64 24.01
C PRO A 7 11.99 7.06 24.51
N GLU A 8 11.49 7.59 25.62
CA GLU A 8 10.18 7.19 26.18
C GLU A 8 9.00 7.86 25.46
N THR A 9 9.25 8.92 24.67
CA THR A 9 8.21 9.64 23.91
C THR A 9 8.67 9.97 22.49
N LYS A 10 7.70 10.21 21.60
CA LYS A 10 7.91 10.65 20.23
C LYS A 10 8.70 11.96 20.17
N GLU A 11 8.40 12.92 21.03
CA GLU A 11 9.09 14.23 21.08
C GLU A 11 10.56 14.05 21.44
N LYS A 12 10.85 13.11 22.37
CA LYS A 12 12.24 12.80 22.73
C LYS A 12 12.97 12.15 21.57
N LEU A 13 12.32 11.23 20.84
CA LEU A 13 12.88 10.62 19.64
C LEU A 13 13.17 11.68 18.57
N GLN A 14 12.21 12.53 18.24
CA GLN A 14 12.38 13.65 17.30
C GLN A 14 13.53 14.58 17.70
N TRP A 15 13.65 14.88 19.00
CA TRP A 15 14.75 15.70 19.51
C TRP A 15 16.11 15.04 19.32
N LEU A 16 16.22 13.72 19.55
CA LEU A 16 17.46 12.98 19.34
C LEU A 16 17.85 12.96 17.86
N ILE A 17 16.89 12.75 16.96
CA ILE A 17 17.09 12.80 15.50
C ILE A 17 17.63 14.18 15.08
N LYS A 18 16.97 15.27 15.50
CA LYS A 18 17.40 16.64 15.19
C LYS A 18 18.77 17.01 15.76
N LYS A 19 19.26 16.28 16.76
CA LYS A 19 20.60 16.45 17.32
C LYS A 19 21.67 15.67 16.57
N GLY A 20 21.31 14.92 15.52
CA GLY A 20 22.24 14.10 14.74
C GLY A 20 22.72 12.86 15.49
N ASN A 21 21.89 12.30 16.38
CA ASN A 21 22.23 11.02 16.99
C ASN A 21 22.11 9.91 15.92
N PRO A 22 23.07 8.98 15.84
CA PRO A 22 22.94 7.81 14.96
C PRO A 22 21.65 7.05 15.24
N LEU A 23 20.82 6.87 14.21
CA LEU A 23 19.49 6.26 14.32
C LEU A 23 19.55 4.79 14.74
N LYS A 24 20.59 4.07 14.34
CA LYS A 24 20.74 2.63 14.67
C LYS A 24 20.88 2.34 16.16
N TYR A 25 21.23 3.34 16.98
CA TYR A 25 21.37 3.19 18.43
C TYR A 25 20.13 3.65 19.21
N LEU A 26 19.05 4.02 18.52
CA LEU A 26 17.80 4.43 19.14
C LEU A 26 16.89 3.22 19.35
N ASP A 27 16.60 2.88 20.60
CA ASP A 27 15.59 1.87 20.95
C ASP A 27 14.20 2.48 20.91
N VAL A 28 13.49 2.26 19.80
CA VAL A 28 12.13 2.78 19.57
C VAL A 28 11.02 1.85 20.07
N SER A 29 11.33 0.77 20.80
CA SER A 29 10.35 -0.24 21.22
C SER A 29 9.21 0.28 22.10
N SER A 30 9.37 1.44 22.75
CA SER A 30 8.33 2.11 23.54
C SER A 30 7.46 3.08 22.74
N ILE A 31 7.80 3.37 21.49
CA ILE A 31 7.14 4.39 20.68
C ILE A 31 5.90 3.78 20.02
N THR A 32 4.75 4.44 20.19
CA THR A 32 3.48 4.05 19.56
C THR A 32 3.09 4.95 18.40
N ASP A 33 3.57 6.19 18.37
CA ASP A 33 3.30 7.16 17.31
C ASP A 33 4.62 7.61 16.65
N MET A 34 4.78 7.25 15.38
CA MET A 34 5.89 7.66 14.51
C MET A 34 5.44 8.63 13.41
N SER A 35 4.22 9.18 13.50
CA SER A 35 3.75 10.12 12.51
C SER A 35 4.67 11.34 12.42
N LEU A 36 4.93 11.79 11.20
CA LEU A 36 5.77 12.96 10.90
C LEU A 36 7.23 12.85 11.39
N LEU A 37 7.74 11.66 11.73
CA LEU A 37 9.06 11.52 12.37
C LEU A 37 10.20 12.11 11.53
N PHE A 38 10.17 11.86 10.22
CA PHE A 38 11.14 12.35 9.25
C PHE A 38 10.50 13.24 8.19
N PHE A 39 9.33 13.80 8.46
CA PHE A 39 8.57 14.59 7.49
C PHE A 39 9.39 15.75 6.91
N TYR A 40 9.55 15.77 5.57
CA TYR A 40 10.41 16.72 4.85
C TYR A 40 11.89 16.74 5.28
N ASP A 41 12.37 15.74 6.02
CA ASP A 41 13.76 15.68 6.46
C ASP A 41 14.65 15.17 5.32
N ARG A 42 15.24 16.12 4.59
CA ARG A 42 16.23 15.87 3.53
C ARG A 42 17.67 15.97 4.04
N SER A 43 17.88 16.08 5.35
CA SER A 43 19.21 16.20 5.96
C SER A 43 19.83 14.86 6.32
N ILE A 44 19.00 13.82 6.45
CA ILE A 44 19.45 12.45 6.76
C ILE A 44 20.05 11.82 5.51
N ASP A 45 21.30 11.40 5.61
CA ASP A 45 21.93 10.49 4.66
C ASP A 45 21.48 9.06 4.97
N TRP A 46 20.53 8.55 4.19
CA TRP A 46 19.96 7.22 4.37
C TRP A 46 20.89 6.09 3.90
N ASP A 47 22.00 6.41 3.23
CA ASP A 47 23.03 5.43 2.87
C ASP A 47 24.12 5.30 3.95
N ASP A 48 24.14 6.19 4.95
CA ASP A 48 25.02 6.10 6.11
C ASP A 48 24.59 4.93 7.02
N PRO A 49 25.48 3.96 7.32
CA PRO A 49 25.19 2.87 8.24
C PRO A 49 24.76 3.32 9.64
N ASP A 50 25.14 4.51 10.10
CA ASP A 50 24.68 5.07 11.38
C ASP A 50 23.20 5.46 11.37
N ASN A 51 22.61 5.67 10.19
CA ASN A 51 21.20 5.98 9.97
C ASN A 51 20.38 4.76 9.54
N ASP A 52 20.93 3.54 9.62
CA ASP A 52 20.19 2.30 9.36
C ASP A 52 19.09 2.07 10.42
N ILE A 53 17.84 2.03 9.97
CA ILE A 53 16.65 1.78 10.79
C ILE A 53 15.99 0.43 10.51
N SER A 54 16.59 -0.41 9.67
CA SER A 54 16.07 -1.76 9.36
C SER A 54 15.87 -2.61 10.62
N GLY A 55 16.72 -2.41 11.64
CA GLY A 55 16.68 -3.08 12.94
C GLY A 55 15.74 -2.47 13.98
N TRP A 56 14.98 -1.42 13.67
CA TRP A 56 14.06 -0.80 14.63
C TRP A 56 12.90 -1.75 15.02
N ASN A 57 12.64 -1.85 16.32
CA ASN A 57 11.48 -2.59 16.82
C ASN A 57 10.22 -1.71 16.81
N VAL A 58 9.40 -1.85 15.76
CA VAL A 58 8.16 -1.08 15.55
C VAL A 58 6.88 -1.82 15.99
N THR A 59 6.99 -2.93 16.72
CA THR A 59 5.86 -3.80 17.10
C THR A 59 4.77 -3.14 17.97
N ASN A 60 5.03 -1.94 18.50
CA ASN A 60 4.08 -1.16 19.30
C ASN A 60 3.54 0.07 18.56
N VAL A 61 4.01 0.33 17.35
CA VAL A 61 3.60 1.50 16.56
C VAL A 61 2.19 1.29 16.01
N THR A 62 1.33 2.27 16.23
CA THR A 62 -0.05 2.33 15.72
C THR A 62 -0.22 3.41 14.64
N ASP A 63 0.64 4.44 14.62
CA ASP A 63 0.55 5.53 13.64
C ASP A 63 1.91 5.79 12.96
N MET A 64 1.94 5.68 11.64
CA MET A 64 3.09 5.99 10.78
C MET A 64 2.78 7.09 9.75
N THR A 65 1.73 7.89 10.01
CA THR A 65 1.25 8.94 9.10
C THR A 65 2.39 9.88 8.71
N MET A 66 2.65 10.00 7.41
CA MET A 66 3.63 10.92 6.83
C MET A 66 5.06 10.76 7.38
N MET A 67 5.40 9.57 7.90
CA MET A 67 6.69 9.33 8.56
C MET A 67 7.88 9.64 7.65
N PHE A 68 7.81 9.27 6.36
CA PHE A 68 8.89 9.46 5.39
C PHE A 68 8.52 10.40 4.23
N THR A 69 7.38 11.08 4.25
CA THR A 69 6.96 11.93 3.13
C THR A 69 8.04 12.95 2.79
N GLU A 70 8.34 13.09 1.49
CA GLU A 70 9.30 14.08 0.96
C GLU A 70 10.75 13.92 1.43
N THR A 71 11.15 12.68 1.78
CA THR A 71 12.52 12.30 2.16
C THR A 71 13.24 11.50 1.06
N GLY A 72 14.54 11.28 1.24
CA GLY A 72 15.35 10.38 0.42
C GLY A 72 15.26 8.89 0.81
N PHE A 73 14.29 8.51 1.65
CA PHE A 73 14.25 7.18 2.26
C PHE A 73 13.99 6.05 1.23
N ASN A 74 14.85 5.01 1.25
CA ASN A 74 14.68 3.78 0.47
C ASN A 74 15.36 2.55 1.12
N GLN A 75 15.58 2.55 2.44
CA GLN A 75 16.17 1.41 3.13
C GLN A 75 15.21 0.22 3.19
N ASP A 76 15.77 -1.00 3.25
CA ASP A 76 14.99 -2.23 3.41
C ASP A 76 14.39 -2.33 4.82
N ILE A 77 13.05 -2.28 4.88
CA ILE A 77 12.22 -2.41 6.08
C ILE A 77 11.25 -3.59 5.96
N SER A 78 11.56 -4.55 5.11
CA SER A 78 10.76 -5.79 4.93
C SER A 78 10.60 -6.59 6.22
N GLY A 79 11.54 -6.44 7.17
CA GLY A 79 11.54 -7.09 8.48
C GLY A 79 10.71 -6.39 9.57
N TRP A 80 10.12 -5.23 9.30
CA TRP A 80 9.30 -4.52 10.28
C TRP A 80 7.96 -5.23 10.54
N ASP A 81 7.63 -5.42 11.82
CA ASP A 81 6.30 -5.89 12.24
C ASP A 81 5.34 -4.72 12.37
N VAL A 82 4.60 -4.48 11.29
CA VAL A 82 3.58 -3.41 11.20
C VAL A 82 2.17 -3.89 11.61
N SER A 83 2.04 -5.05 12.25
CA SER A 83 0.74 -5.68 12.52
C SER A 83 -0.19 -4.88 13.43
N LYS A 84 0.33 -3.90 14.20
CA LYS A 84 -0.48 -2.98 15.03
C LYS A 84 -0.74 -1.63 14.40
N VAL A 85 -0.16 -1.34 13.23
CA VAL A 85 -0.33 -0.04 12.58
C VAL A 85 -1.76 0.12 12.09
N GLU A 86 -2.39 1.24 12.46
CA GLU A 86 -3.74 1.62 12.09
C GLU A 86 -3.76 2.69 10.99
N SER A 87 -2.74 3.56 10.94
CA SER A 87 -2.58 4.59 9.90
C SER A 87 -1.21 4.57 9.26
N MET A 88 -1.19 4.51 7.92
CA MET A 88 -0.01 4.67 7.06
C MET A 88 -0.19 5.82 6.05
N CYS A 89 -1.10 6.75 6.35
CA CYS A 89 -1.44 7.87 5.48
C CYS A 89 -0.18 8.60 5.00
N LEU A 90 0.01 8.70 3.69
CA LEU A 90 1.10 9.40 2.99
C LEU A 90 2.52 8.95 3.39
N MET A 91 2.68 7.81 4.07
CA MET A 91 3.94 7.40 4.69
C MET A 91 5.15 7.49 3.75
N PHE A 92 5.00 7.07 2.48
CA PHE A 92 6.06 7.12 1.46
C PHE A 92 5.77 8.11 0.32
N ALA A 93 4.82 9.03 0.48
CA ALA A 93 4.51 9.97 -0.60
C ALA A 93 5.73 10.84 -0.98
N TYR A 94 5.98 11.03 -2.28
CA TYR A 94 7.12 11.79 -2.81
C TYR A 94 8.50 11.27 -2.36
N THR A 95 8.61 9.96 -2.07
CA THR A 95 9.89 9.31 -1.74
C THR A 95 10.39 8.44 -2.88
N PRO A 96 11.69 8.13 -2.96
CA PRO A 96 12.23 7.15 -3.90
C PRO A 96 11.94 5.69 -3.48
N PHE A 97 11.09 5.46 -2.47
CA PHE A 97 10.86 4.15 -1.88
C PHE A 97 10.35 3.11 -2.89
N ASN A 98 11.06 1.99 -3.00
CA ASN A 98 10.70 0.86 -3.86
C ASN A 98 11.20 -0.50 -3.32
N GLN A 99 11.14 -0.68 -1.99
CA GLN A 99 11.54 -1.93 -1.34
C GLN A 99 10.39 -2.95 -1.28
N ASP A 100 10.74 -4.23 -1.16
CA ASP A 100 9.75 -5.31 -1.03
C ASP A 100 9.13 -5.31 0.36
N ILE A 101 7.83 -5.07 0.42
CA ILE A 101 7.00 -5.04 1.63
C ILE A 101 5.81 -6.01 1.51
N SER A 102 5.93 -7.00 0.61
CA SER A 102 4.90 -8.02 0.39
C SER A 102 4.62 -8.87 1.64
N SER A 103 5.57 -8.93 2.57
CA SER A 103 5.51 -9.64 3.86
C SER A 103 4.72 -8.91 4.94
N TRP A 104 4.45 -7.60 4.78
CA TRP A 104 3.82 -6.80 5.82
C TRP A 104 2.39 -7.25 6.13
N ASN A 105 2.10 -7.41 7.42
CA ASN A 105 0.74 -7.65 7.89
C ASN A 105 0.01 -6.32 8.08
N VAL A 106 -0.72 -5.87 7.06
CA VAL A 106 -1.49 -4.61 7.07
C VAL A 106 -2.96 -4.78 7.50
N SER A 107 -3.33 -5.93 8.09
CA SER A 107 -4.74 -6.26 8.37
C SER A 107 -5.43 -5.39 9.44
N ASN A 108 -4.67 -4.57 10.16
CA ASN A 108 -5.20 -3.58 11.11
C ASN A 108 -5.23 -2.15 10.58
N VAL A 109 -4.64 -1.90 9.40
CA VAL A 109 -4.62 -0.56 8.81
C VAL A 109 -6.02 -0.16 8.36
N THR A 110 -6.42 1.04 8.74
CA THR A 110 -7.70 1.67 8.36
C THR A 110 -7.48 2.83 7.38
N ASN A 111 -6.31 3.46 7.40
CA ASN A 111 -5.98 4.58 6.52
C ASN A 111 -4.69 4.31 5.71
N MET A 112 -4.84 4.18 4.39
CA MET A 112 -3.77 4.03 3.40
C MET A 112 -3.77 5.18 2.38
N ASN A 113 -4.39 6.31 2.71
CA ASN A 113 -4.45 7.48 1.83
C ASN A 113 -3.05 7.85 1.34
N GLY A 114 -2.83 7.83 0.03
CA GLY A 114 -1.61 8.31 -0.60
C GLY A 114 -0.31 7.63 -0.16
N ILE A 115 -0.32 6.44 0.45
CA ILE A 115 0.91 5.79 0.96
C ILE A 115 2.03 5.73 -0.10
N PHE A 116 1.70 5.53 -1.39
CA PHE A 116 2.65 5.48 -2.51
C PHE A 116 2.44 6.61 -3.54
N ALA A 117 1.82 7.73 -3.16
CA ALA A 117 1.59 8.84 -4.08
C ALA A 117 2.93 9.43 -4.57
N VAL A 118 3.07 9.60 -5.89
CA VAL A 118 4.28 10.17 -6.53
C VAL A 118 5.56 9.40 -6.16
N THR A 119 5.50 8.06 -6.20
CA THR A 119 6.64 7.17 -5.89
C THR A 119 7.01 6.28 -7.08
N PRO A 120 8.27 5.79 -7.17
CA PRO A 120 8.64 4.75 -8.13
C PRO A 120 8.19 3.34 -7.70
N PHE A 121 7.38 3.21 -6.64
CA PHE A 121 6.98 1.94 -6.07
C PHE A 121 6.29 1.03 -7.12
N ASN A 122 6.81 -0.18 -7.29
CA ASN A 122 6.33 -1.14 -8.29
C ASN A 122 6.38 -2.60 -7.81
N ARG A 123 6.37 -2.83 -6.50
CA ARG A 123 6.44 -4.18 -5.90
C ARG A 123 5.07 -4.83 -5.78
N ASP A 124 5.05 -6.16 -5.70
CA ASP A 124 3.83 -6.93 -5.54
C ASP A 124 3.31 -6.83 -4.10
N ILE A 125 2.05 -6.43 -3.96
CA ILE A 125 1.33 -6.29 -2.69
C ILE A 125 -0.05 -6.96 -2.77
N SER A 126 -0.24 -7.85 -3.73
CA SER A 126 -1.49 -8.62 -3.91
C SER A 126 -1.84 -9.48 -2.68
N SER A 127 -0.85 -9.83 -1.86
CA SER A 127 -1.00 -10.58 -0.60
C SER A 127 -1.64 -9.78 0.54
N TRP A 128 -1.68 -8.45 0.44
CA TRP A 128 -2.15 -7.60 1.53
C TRP A 128 -3.63 -7.80 1.85
N ASN A 129 -3.93 -7.92 3.14
CA ASN A 129 -5.30 -7.90 3.63
C ASN A 129 -5.73 -6.46 3.94
N VAL A 130 -6.48 -5.85 3.02
CA VAL A 130 -6.94 -4.45 3.13
C VAL A 130 -8.42 -4.33 3.56
N SER A 131 -9.02 -5.40 4.11
CA SER A 131 -10.46 -5.44 4.40
C SER A 131 -10.94 -4.44 5.45
N LYS A 132 -10.03 -3.88 6.24
CA LYS A 132 -10.33 -2.84 7.23
C LYS A 132 -10.10 -1.43 6.73
N VAL A 133 -9.42 -1.24 5.61
CA VAL A 133 -9.05 0.09 5.09
C VAL A 133 -10.30 0.83 4.64
N THR A 134 -10.55 1.99 5.24
CA THR A 134 -11.68 2.88 4.92
C THR A 134 -11.26 4.05 4.02
N ASP A 135 -9.98 4.35 3.93
CA ASP A 135 -9.46 5.38 3.02
C ASP A 135 -8.23 4.86 2.25
N MET A 136 -8.39 4.74 0.94
CA MET A 136 -7.31 4.45 -0.02
C MET A 136 -7.10 5.62 -0.99
N SER A 137 -7.63 6.80 -0.68
CA SER A 137 -7.61 7.95 -1.57
C SER A 137 -6.18 8.23 -2.03
N LEU A 138 -5.96 8.42 -3.33
CA LEU A 138 -4.66 8.77 -3.92
C LEU A 138 -3.54 7.73 -3.70
N MET A 139 -3.82 6.51 -3.21
CA MET A 139 -2.82 5.50 -2.81
C MET A 139 -1.67 5.34 -3.83
N PHE A 140 -2.01 5.30 -5.12
CA PHE A 140 -1.08 5.14 -6.25
C PHE A 140 -1.05 6.34 -7.19
N LYS A 141 -1.57 7.50 -6.78
CA LYS A 141 -1.64 8.68 -7.65
C LYS A 141 -0.24 9.06 -8.14
N SER A 142 -0.08 9.08 -9.46
CA SER A 142 1.20 9.35 -10.13
C SER A 142 2.36 8.44 -9.67
N SER A 143 2.04 7.23 -9.20
CA SER A 143 3.05 6.20 -8.88
C SER A 143 3.40 5.36 -10.11
N SER A 144 4.50 4.62 -10.05
CA SER A 144 4.90 3.65 -11.08
C SER A 144 4.20 2.28 -10.97
N PHE A 145 3.16 2.17 -10.13
CA PHE A 145 2.47 0.90 -9.89
C PHE A 145 1.58 0.51 -11.09
N VAL A 146 2.10 -0.39 -11.95
CA VAL A 146 1.43 -0.83 -13.20
C VAL A 146 0.59 -2.11 -13.01
N LYS A 147 0.79 -2.84 -11.90
CA LYS A 147 0.11 -4.13 -11.62
C LYS A 147 -1.27 -3.97 -10.97
N GLN A 148 -2.09 -3.11 -11.56
CA GLN A 148 -3.42 -2.76 -11.05
C GLN A 148 -4.44 -3.92 -11.09
N THR A 149 -4.26 -4.88 -12.00
CA THR A 149 -5.11 -6.08 -12.04
C THR A 149 -4.81 -7.08 -10.94
N ASP A 150 -3.60 -7.07 -10.38
CA ASP A 150 -3.16 -8.05 -9.38
C ASP A 150 -3.78 -7.76 -8.00
N ILE A 151 -4.17 -6.50 -7.77
CA ILE A 151 -4.91 -6.07 -6.56
C ILE A 151 -6.43 -6.24 -6.68
N LEU A 152 -6.96 -6.74 -7.80
CA LEU A 152 -8.38 -7.13 -7.92
C LEU A 152 -8.76 -8.28 -6.98
N CYS A 153 -7.77 -8.97 -6.40
CA CYS A 153 -7.99 -10.02 -5.41
C CYS A 153 -8.28 -9.49 -3.99
N TRP A 154 -8.01 -8.20 -3.73
CA TRP A 154 -8.21 -7.59 -2.43
C TRP A 154 -9.67 -7.63 -1.98
N ASP A 155 -9.89 -7.90 -0.68
CA ASP A 155 -11.18 -7.70 -0.04
C ASP A 155 -11.28 -6.24 0.39
N ILE A 156 -12.06 -5.44 -0.31
CA ILE A 156 -12.19 -4.00 -0.02
C ILE A 156 -13.29 -3.80 1.03
N ASN A 157 -13.01 -2.97 2.04
CA ASN A 157 -14.00 -2.54 3.01
C ASN A 157 -15.18 -1.86 2.29
N PRO A 158 -16.45 -2.24 2.55
CA PRO A 158 -17.61 -1.56 1.95
C PRO A 158 -17.70 -0.05 2.23
N GLN A 159 -17.06 0.44 3.29
CA GLN A 159 -16.99 1.86 3.65
C GLN A 159 -15.83 2.60 2.97
N CYS A 160 -14.97 1.92 2.22
CA CYS A 160 -13.86 2.55 1.52
C CYS A 160 -14.38 3.48 0.42
N ASN A 161 -13.71 4.63 0.22
CA ASN A 161 -14.02 5.50 -0.91
C ASN A 161 -13.84 4.75 -2.24
N MET A 162 -14.97 4.41 -2.85
CA MET A 162 -15.03 3.58 -4.05
C MET A 162 -14.61 4.30 -5.31
N GLU A 163 -14.76 5.63 -5.36
CA GLU A 163 -14.28 6.43 -6.48
C GLU A 163 -12.76 6.25 -6.62
N THR A 164 -12.04 6.30 -5.51
CA THR A 164 -10.59 6.12 -5.56
C THR A 164 -10.16 4.69 -5.84
N PHE A 165 -10.87 3.67 -5.34
CA PHE A 165 -10.54 2.29 -5.74
C PHE A 165 -10.67 2.10 -7.26
N CYS A 166 -11.71 2.68 -7.87
CA CYS A 166 -11.90 2.64 -9.33
C CYS A 166 -10.78 3.37 -10.08
N GLU A 167 -10.33 4.53 -9.58
CA GLU A 167 -9.15 5.24 -10.10
C GLU A 167 -7.87 4.39 -10.00
N ILE A 168 -7.67 3.71 -8.87
CA ILE A 168 -6.51 2.85 -8.61
C ILE A 168 -6.42 1.71 -9.61
N ILE A 169 -7.55 1.07 -9.95
CA ILE A 169 -7.58 -0.04 -10.91
C ILE A 169 -7.73 0.41 -12.37
N GLY A 170 -7.70 1.72 -12.63
CA GLY A 170 -7.79 2.27 -13.98
C GLY A 170 -9.16 2.13 -14.63
N ILE A 171 -10.23 1.96 -13.85
CA ILE A 171 -11.60 1.82 -14.34
C ILE A 171 -12.34 3.13 -14.08
N THR A 172 -12.20 4.07 -15.02
CA THR A 172 -12.71 5.44 -14.85
C THR A 172 -13.85 5.78 -15.79
N SER A 173 -14.13 4.91 -16.77
CA SER A 173 -15.17 5.11 -17.78
C SER A 173 -16.11 3.92 -17.95
N TYR A 174 -17.23 4.14 -18.64
CA TYR A 174 -18.13 3.08 -19.08
C TYR A 174 -17.43 2.04 -19.96
N GLY A 175 -16.52 2.48 -20.82
CA GLY A 175 -15.75 1.60 -21.70
C GLY A 175 -14.86 0.64 -20.91
N ASP A 176 -14.29 1.11 -19.81
CA ASP A 176 -13.43 0.29 -18.94
C ASP A 176 -14.25 -0.77 -18.21
N TRP A 177 -15.41 -0.39 -17.67
CA TRP A 177 -16.34 -1.32 -17.04
C TRP A 177 -16.91 -2.35 -18.02
N ALA A 178 -17.29 -1.92 -19.23
CA ALA A 178 -17.79 -2.81 -20.26
C ALA A 178 -16.71 -3.80 -20.73
N SER A 179 -15.47 -3.32 -20.87
CA SER A 179 -14.30 -4.15 -21.22
C SER A 179 -13.97 -5.15 -20.13
N LEU A 180 -14.04 -4.75 -18.86
CA LEU A 180 -13.84 -5.64 -17.73
C LEU A 180 -14.97 -6.70 -17.68
N ALA A 181 -16.24 -6.28 -17.80
CA ALA A 181 -17.38 -7.20 -17.80
C ALA A 181 -17.31 -8.24 -18.93
N GLU A 182 -16.88 -7.83 -20.12
CA GLU A 182 -16.66 -8.72 -21.26
C GLU A 182 -15.53 -9.71 -21.00
N LYS A 183 -14.37 -9.23 -20.53
CA LYS A 183 -13.21 -10.07 -20.16
C LYS A 183 -13.56 -11.11 -19.09
N LEU A 184 -14.50 -10.77 -18.20
CA LEU A 184 -14.93 -11.63 -17.12
C LEU A 184 -16.14 -12.51 -17.47
N HIS A 185 -16.73 -12.32 -18.65
CA HIS A 185 -17.98 -12.95 -19.11
C HIS A 185 -19.15 -12.73 -18.14
N ILE A 186 -19.41 -11.48 -17.75
CA ILE A 186 -20.46 -11.12 -16.80
C ILE A 186 -21.45 -10.14 -17.44
N ASP A 187 -22.39 -10.68 -18.23
CA ASP A 187 -23.40 -9.89 -18.96
C ASP A 187 -24.33 -9.09 -18.02
N HIS A 188 -24.51 -9.55 -16.79
CA HIS A 188 -25.35 -8.90 -15.78
C HIS A 188 -24.78 -7.54 -15.30
N LEU A 189 -23.46 -7.32 -15.40
CA LEU A 189 -22.85 -6.02 -15.04
C LEU A 189 -23.23 -4.92 -16.03
N ARG A 190 -23.40 -5.26 -17.32
CA ARG A 190 -23.89 -4.32 -18.34
C ARG A 190 -25.31 -3.83 -18.01
N GLN A 191 -26.17 -4.69 -17.49
CA GLN A 191 -27.55 -4.34 -17.13
C GLN A 191 -27.67 -3.55 -15.81
N ILE A 192 -26.81 -3.83 -14.82
CA ILE A 192 -26.79 -3.10 -13.53
C ILE A 192 -26.44 -1.62 -13.76
N TRP A 193 -25.45 -1.33 -14.60
CA TRP A 193 -25.02 0.05 -14.85
C TRP A 193 -26.01 0.87 -15.71
N GLN A 194 -26.70 0.22 -16.67
CA GLN A 194 -27.71 0.88 -17.50
C GLN A 194 -28.87 1.50 -16.70
N ASN A 195 -29.02 1.12 -15.42
CA ASN A 195 -30.13 1.52 -14.56
C ASN A 195 -29.75 2.37 -13.32
N GLY A 196 -28.51 2.86 -13.15
CA GLY A 196 -28.17 3.64 -11.94
C GLY A 196 -26.88 4.47 -11.93
N GLY A 197 -26.86 5.50 -11.07
CA GLY A 197 -25.69 6.32 -10.68
C GLY A 197 -24.73 5.59 -9.71
N ASP A 198 -24.09 6.27 -8.75
CA ASP A 198 -23.04 5.70 -7.86
C ASP A 198 -23.42 4.38 -7.15
N LYS A 199 -24.72 4.13 -6.97
CA LYS A 199 -25.27 2.87 -6.44
C LYS A 199 -24.88 1.64 -7.27
N SER A 200 -24.69 1.80 -8.58
CA SER A 200 -24.29 0.75 -9.52
C SER A 200 -22.85 0.28 -9.30
N LYS A 201 -21.92 1.17 -8.92
CA LYS A 201 -20.52 0.80 -8.60
C LYS A 201 -20.48 -0.18 -7.41
N TYR A 202 -21.32 0.08 -6.40
CA TYR A 202 -21.43 -0.74 -5.21
C TYR A 202 -22.09 -2.10 -5.49
N GLU A 203 -23.15 -2.15 -6.30
CA GLU A 203 -23.79 -3.40 -6.71
C GLU A 203 -22.89 -4.29 -7.59
N ILE A 204 -22.08 -3.69 -8.46
CA ILE A 204 -21.06 -4.37 -9.26
C ILE A 204 -19.99 -5.01 -8.33
N MET A 205 -19.54 -4.28 -7.33
CA MET A 205 -18.61 -4.82 -6.32
C MET A 205 -19.24 -5.91 -5.46
N LEU A 206 -20.50 -5.76 -5.02
CA LEU A 206 -21.22 -6.81 -4.30
C LEU A 206 -21.39 -8.06 -5.17
N PHE A 207 -21.58 -7.88 -6.49
CA PHE A 207 -21.60 -8.98 -7.45
C PHE A 207 -20.24 -9.68 -7.54
N ILE A 208 -19.14 -8.92 -7.71
CA ILE A 208 -17.76 -9.47 -7.70
C ILE A 208 -17.49 -10.19 -6.36
N ARG A 209 -17.90 -9.61 -5.23
CA ARG A 209 -17.79 -10.18 -3.87
C ARG A 209 -18.59 -11.47 -3.71
N LYS A 210 -19.83 -11.52 -4.21
CA LYS A 210 -20.70 -12.70 -4.16
C LYS A 210 -20.19 -13.84 -5.03
N HIS A 211 -19.52 -13.51 -6.13
CA HIS A 211 -18.95 -14.48 -7.07
C HIS A 211 -17.44 -14.68 -6.91
N LYS A 212 -16.84 -14.16 -5.82
CA LYS A 212 -15.39 -14.15 -5.50
C LYS A 212 -14.69 -15.49 -5.66
N LYS A 213 -15.33 -16.62 -5.28
CA LYS A 213 -14.75 -17.97 -5.48
C LYS A 213 -14.68 -18.37 -6.96
N ALA A 214 -15.72 -18.10 -7.74
CA ALA A 214 -15.71 -18.37 -9.19
C ALA A 214 -14.76 -17.41 -9.92
N PHE A 215 -14.67 -16.17 -9.43
CA PHE A 215 -13.80 -15.11 -9.93
C PHE A 215 -12.32 -15.42 -9.71
N LEU A 216 -11.92 -15.81 -8.50
CA LEU A 216 -10.55 -16.17 -8.16
C LEU A 216 -10.10 -17.48 -8.81
N VAL A 217 -11.01 -18.44 -9.03
CA VAL A 217 -10.72 -19.68 -9.76
C VAL A 217 -10.50 -19.39 -11.24
N ARG A 218 -11.39 -18.65 -11.90
CA ARG A 218 -11.20 -18.22 -13.31
C ARG A 218 -9.97 -17.33 -13.50
N ASN A 219 -9.69 -16.41 -12.59
CA ASN A 219 -8.53 -15.53 -12.71
C ASN A 219 -7.20 -16.26 -12.52
N ARG A 220 -7.14 -17.31 -11.68
CA ARG A 220 -5.93 -18.13 -11.57
C ARG A 220 -5.63 -18.87 -12.88
N GLU A 221 -6.65 -19.39 -13.54
CA GLU A 221 -6.54 -20.05 -14.86
C GLU A 221 -6.19 -19.05 -15.97
N ILE A 222 -6.80 -17.86 -15.98
CA ILE A 222 -6.50 -16.79 -16.95
C ILE A 222 -5.07 -16.25 -16.77
N MET A 223 -4.61 -16.05 -15.53
CA MET A 223 -3.26 -15.56 -15.25
C MET A 223 -2.18 -16.60 -15.59
N HIS A 224 -2.43 -17.90 -15.34
CA HIS A 224 -1.56 -18.98 -15.83
C HIS A 224 -1.51 -19.01 -17.35
N THR A 225 -2.66 -18.89 -18.00
CA THR A 225 -2.76 -18.86 -19.47
C THR A 225 -2.01 -17.66 -20.07
N ILE A 226 -2.13 -16.47 -19.48
CA ILE A 226 -1.40 -15.26 -19.92
C ILE A 226 0.11 -15.40 -19.68
N ALA A 227 0.54 -16.03 -18.57
CA ALA A 227 1.94 -16.29 -18.29
C ALA A 227 2.55 -17.31 -19.27
N ASP A 228 1.79 -18.34 -19.64
CA ASP A 228 2.19 -19.35 -20.62
C ASP A 228 2.26 -18.78 -22.04
N MET A 229 1.31 -17.91 -22.40
CA MET A 229 1.33 -17.18 -23.68
C MET A 229 2.54 -16.24 -23.81
N LYS A 230 2.97 -15.60 -22.71
CA LYS A 230 4.20 -14.77 -22.71
C LYS A 230 5.46 -15.62 -22.86
N LYS A 231 5.57 -16.73 -22.12
CA LYS A 231 6.69 -17.67 -22.26
C LYS A 231 6.83 -18.25 -23.67
N GLN A 232 5.72 -18.54 -24.34
CA GLN A 232 5.74 -19.03 -25.72
C GLN A 232 6.15 -17.96 -26.73
N LYS A 233 5.86 -16.69 -26.45
CA LYS A 233 6.24 -15.56 -27.30
C LYS A 233 7.71 -15.16 -27.15
N ASP A 234 8.30 -15.40 -25.98
CA ASP A 234 9.72 -15.12 -25.70
C ASP A 234 10.65 -16.28 -26.10
N ALA A 235 10.09 -17.44 -26.47
CA ALA A 235 10.81 -18.66 -26.85
C ALA A 235 10.88 -18.92 -28.37
N GLY A 236 10.35 -18.01 -29.19
CA GLY A 236 10.40 -18.05 -30.65
C GLY A 236 11.01 -16.77 -31.21
#